data_AF-X1VFL7-F1
#
_entry.id   AF-X1VFL7-F1
#
_cell.length_a   1.000
_cell.length_b   1.000
_cell.length_c   1.000
_cell.angle_alpha   90.00
_cell.angle_beta   90.00
_cell.angle_gamma   90.00
#
_symmetry.space_group_name_H-M   'P 1'
#
loop_
_entity.id
_entity.type
_entity.pdbx_description
1 polymer ?
#
loop_
_entity_poly.entity_id
_entity_poly.type
_entity_poly.pdbx_seq_one_letter_code
_entity_poly.pdbx_strand_id
1 'polypeptide(L)'
;FDPRIKATAAVMGCFMMDRHPIFEEASPRFRLAYKYMAGIEDEDEFDELVVNKMSVKGIGKNIKYPFLMLAGEFDPLNPLEEADAFFNEIAGPKEMWVMEDDFHGAYPAGFSDIPIAHIMADWLKDKLEGKYPQDLNRRVLIPPKGMGPYTISL
;
A
#
# COMPACT_ATOMS: atom_id res chain seq x y z
N PHE A 1 17.35 -1.32 -5.59
CA PHE A 1 16.95 -0.97 -4.22
C PHE A 1 17.77 0.24 -3.78
N ASP A 2 17.18 1.19 -3.06
CA ASP A 2 17.84 2.46 -2.72
C ASP A 2 18.12 2.56 -1.20
N PRO A 3 19.39 2.49 -0.75
CA PRO A 3 19.75 2.54 0.67
C PRO A 3 19.56 3.93 1.31
N ARG A 4 19.29 4.96 0.50
CA ARG A 4 19.02 6.32 0.98
C ARG A 4 17.65 6.45 1.62
N ILE A 5 16.69 5.60 1.24
CA ILE A 5 15.35 5.57 1.83
C ILE A 5 15.43 5.00 3.25
N LYS A 6 14.85 5.72 4.22
CA LYS A 6 14.88 5.38 5.66
C LYS A 6 13.53 5.03 6.26
N ALA A 7 12.45 5.37 5.57
CA ALA A 7 11.09 4.96 5.91
C ALA A 7 10.20 5.15 4.67
N THR A 8 9.08 4.44 4.60
CA THR A 8 8.08 4.61 3.54
C THR A 8 6.69 4.47 4.13
N ALA A 9 5.78 5.36 3.73
CA ALA A 9 4.35 5.23 3.99
C ALA A 9 3.64 5.19 2.64
N ALA A 10 2.96 4.10 2.35
CA ALA A 10 2.22 3.85 1.12
C ALA A 10 0.73 3.83 1.42
N VAL A 11 -0.05 4.49 0.57
CA VAL A 11 -1.51 4.54 0.60
C VAL A 11 -2.02 4.39 -0.83
N MET A 12 -3.16 3.74 -1.04
CA MET A 12 -3.75 3.50 -2.37
C MET A 12 -2.80 2.75 -3.33
N GLY A 13 -1.93 1.88 -2.78
CA GLY A 13 -0.96 1.13 -3.57
C GLY A 13 -1.61 -0.08 -4.26
N CYS A 14 -1.23 -0.33 -5.52
CA CYS A 14 -1.52 -1.58 -6.22
C CYS A 14 -0.24 -2.43 -6.26
N PHE A 15 -0.16 -3.49 -5.46
CA PHE A 15 1.11 -4.19 -5.21
C PHE A 15 1.35 -5.35 -6.18
N MET A 16 0.31 -6.15 -6.49
CA MET A 16 0.43 -7.32 -7.35
C MET A 16 -0.18 -7.06 -8.72
N MET A 17 0.32 -6.03 -9.42
CA MET A 17 -0.23 -5.61 -10.71
C MET A 17 -0.16 -6.68 -11.81
N ASP A 18 0.69 -7.72 -11.67
CA ASP A 18 0.74 -8.91 -12.54
C ASP A 18 -0.50 -9.80 -12.43
N ARG A 19 -1.40 -9.53 -11.48
CA ARG A 19 -2.69 -10.24 -11.34
C ARG A 19 -3.83 -9.53 -12.07
N HIS A 20 -3.56 -8.36 -12.63
CA HIS A 20 -4.43 -7.60 -13.52
C HIS A 20 -5.79 -7.06 -13.00
N PRO A 21 -6.15 -7.01 -11.68
CA PRO A 21 -7.47 -6.53 -11.28
C PRO A 21 -7.74 -5.09 -11.74
N ILE A 22 -6.74 -4.21 -11.65
CA ILE A 22 -6.84 -2.81 -12.10
C ILE A 22 -6.99 -2.65 -13.63
N PHE A 23 -6.54 -3.62 -14.43
CA PHE A 23 -6.52 -3.49 -15.90
C PHE A 23 -7.65 -4.27 -16.58
N GLU A 24 -8.07 -5.40 -16.01
CA GLU A 24 -9.03 -6.31 -16.65
C GLU A 24 -10.42 -6.28 -15.99
N GLU A 25 -10.50 -5.97 -14.68
CA GLU A 25 -11.75 -6.03 -13.93
C GLU A 25 -12.28 -4.63 -13.53
N ALA A 26 -11.37 -3.68 -13.34
CA ALA A 26 -11.71 -2.31 -12.98
C ALA A 26 -12.13 -1.46 -14.20
N SER A 27 -12.20 -0.14 -14.00
CA SER A 27 -12.55 0.79 -15.08
C SER A 27 -11.52 0.73 -16.22
N PRO A 28 -11.95 0.60 -17.50
CA PRO A 28 -11.04 0.62 -18.66
C PRO A 28 -10.18 1.88 -18.74
N ARG A 29 -10.59 2.96 -18.05
CA ARG A 29 -9.83 4.20 -17.95
C ARG A 29 -8.45 4.01 -17.33
N PHE A 30 -8.27 3.04 -16.42
CA PHE A 30 -6.95 2.78 -15.82
C PHE A 30 -5.97 2.26 -16.86
N ARG A 31 -6.36 1.25 -17.65
CA ARG A 31 -5.54 0.74 -18.76
C ARG A 31 -5.18 1.85 -19.75
N LEU A 32 -6.17 2.65 -20.18
CA LEU A 32 -5.93 3.78 -21.08
C LEU A 32 -4.96 4.82 -20.49
N ALA A 33 -5.13 5.17 -19.21
CA ALA A 33 -4.27 6.14 -18.54
C ALA A 33 -2.83 5.62 -18.38
N TYR A 34 -2.65 4.34 -18.01
CA TYR A 34 -1.32 3.75 -17.85
C TYR A 34 -0.60 3.58 -19.19
N LYS A 35 -1.31 3.17 -20.25
CA LYS A 35 -0.79 3.17 -21.63
C LYS A 35 -0.32 4.55 -22.06
N TYR A 36 -1.14 5.58 -21.82
CA TYR A 36 -0.76 6.98 -22.08
C TYR A 36 0.49 7.41 -21.30
N MET A 37 0.56 7.11 -20.00
CA MET A 37 1.72 7.45 -19.15
C MET A 37 2.99 6.70 -19.57
N ALA A 38 2.87 5.45 -20.03
CA ALA A 38 3.99 4.64 -20.52
C ALA A 38 4.40 5.00 -21.95
N GLY A 39 3.57 5.74 -22.69
CA GLY A 39 3.79 6.03 -24.11
C GLY A 39 3.61 4.80 -25.00
N ILE A 40 2.77 3.85 -24.59
CA ILE A 40 2.53 2.57 -25.28
C ILE A 40 1.13 2.56 -25.86
N GLU A 41 1.01 2.33 -27.17
CA GLU A 41 -0.28 2.18 -27.86
C GLU A 41 -0.64 0.71 -28.12
N ASP A 42 0.36 -0.17 -28.24
CA ASP A 42 0.16 -1.59 -28.47
C ASP A 42 -0.33 -2.31 -27.21
N GLU A 43 -1.28 -3.24 -27.35
CA GLU A 43 -1.85 -3.95 -26.20
C GLU A 43 -0.90 -5.03 -25.65
N ASP A 44 -0.23 -5.76 -26.54
CA ASP A 44 0.66 -6.87 -26.15
C ASP A 44 1.92 -6.31 -25.48
N GLU A 45 2.47 -5.20 -25.99
CA GLU A 45 3.57 -4.47 -25.35
C GLU A 45 3.20 -3.99 -23.94
N PHE A 46 1.96 -3.51 -23.76
CA PHE A 46 1.50 -3.08 -22.45
C PHE A 46 1.33 -4.26 -21.49
N ASP A 47 0.79 -5.38 -21.94
CA ASP A 47 0.67 -6.59 -21.11
C ASP A 47 2.04 -7.14 -20.69
N GLU A 48 3.03 -7.12 -21.60
CA GLU A 48 4.41 -7.47 -21.26
C GLU A 48 4.99 -6.52 -20.20
N LEU A 49 4.74 -5.22 -20.30
CA LEU A 49 5.19 -4.25 -19.30
C LEU A 49 4.56 -4.53 -17.92
N VAL A 50 3.25 -4.77 -17.88
CA VAL A 50 2.51 -5.04 -16.64
C VAL A 50 3.08 -6.27 -15.94
N VAL A 51 3.18 -7.39 -16.64
CA VAL A 51 3.62 -8.67 -16.08
C VAL A 51 5.08 -8.61 -15.63
N ASN A 52 5.95 -7.95 -16.39
CA ASN A 52 7.40 -8.02 -16.15
C ASN A 52 7.97 -6.87 -15.33
N LYS A 53 7.27 -5.73 -15.22
CA LYS A 53 7.87 -4.49 -14.70
C LYS A 53 7.01 -3.74 -13.69
N MET A 54 5.70 -3.97 -13.62
CA MET A 54 4.80 -3.20 -12.74
C MET A 54 4.48 -3.90 -11.41
N SER A 55 4.71 -5.20 -11.28
CA SER A 55 4.50 -5.91 -10.02
C SER A 55 5.65 -5.74 -9.03
N VAL A 56 5.33 -5.63 -7.73
CA VAL A 56 6.32 -5.67 -6.64
C VAL A 56 6.55 -7.07 -6.06
N LYS A 57 5.98 -8.10 -6.69
CA LYS A 57 6.17 -9.50 -6.27
C LYS A 57 7.65 -9.88 -6.14
N GLY A 58 7.98 -10.50 -5.02
CA GLY A 58 9.34 -10.96 -4.69
C GLY A 58 10.33 -9.87 -4.32
N ILE A 59 9.96 -8.58 -4.38
CA ILE A 59 10.87 -7.47 -4.03
C ILE A 59 10.78 -7.08 -2.56
N GLY A 60 9.70 -7.43 -1.85
CA GLY A 60 9.47 -7.06 -0.45
C GLY A 60 10.62 -7.48 0.48
N LYS A 61 11.26 -8.62 0.19
CA LYS A 61 12.43 -9.13 0.94
C LYS A 61 13.62 -8.17 0.99
N ASN A 62 13.70 -7.24 0.03
CA ASN A 62 14.76 -6.24 -0.05
C ASN A 62 14.46 -4.99 0.78
N ILE A 63 13.20 -4.79 1.21
CA ILE A 63 12.79 -3.69 2.08
C ILE A 63 13.26 -3.97 3.50
N LYS A 64 14.22 -3.18 4.00
CA LYS A 64 14.83 -3.32 5.33
C LYS A 64 14.55 -2.17 6.29
N TYR A 65 13.89 -1.12 5.81
CA TYR A 65 13.51 0.06 6.59
C TYR A 65 12.02 -0.01 6.99
N PRO A 66 11.58 0.81 7.97
CA PRO A 66 10.18 0.95 8.33
C PRO A 66 9.26 1.18 7.14
N PHE A 67 8.23 0.35 7.00
CA PHE A 67 7.27 0.42 5.92
C PHE A 67 5.83 0.42 6.46
N LEU A 68 5.04 1.42 6.11
CA LEU A 68 3.63 1.52 6.42
C LEU A 68 2.80 1.31 5.15
N MET A 69 1.77 0.48 5.24
CA MET A 69 0.76 0.25 4.22
C MET A 69 -0.61 0.65 4.74
N LEU A 70 -1.35 1.46 3.99
CA LEU A 70 -2.76 1.75 4.23
C LEU A 70 -3.58 1.17 3.07
N ALA A 71 -4.56 0.33 3.38
CA ALA A 71 -5.39 -0.36 2.41
C ALA A 71 -6.86 -0.37 2.84
N GLY A 72 -7.78 -0.09 1.90
CA GLY A 72 -9.20 -0.29 2.14
C GLY A 72 -9.53 -1.78 2.14
N GLU A 73 -10.41 -2.23 3.04
CA GLU A 73 -10.82 -3.63 3.12
C GLU A 73 -11.44 -4.15 1.80
N PHE A 74 -12.18 -3.29 1.10
CA PHE A 74 -12.90 -3.60 -0.13
C PHE A 74 -12.32 -2.88 -1.34
N ASP A 75 -11.02 -2.58 -1.35
CA ASP A 75 -10.35 -1.95 -2.49
C ASP A 75 -10.43 -2.83 -3.76
N PRO A 76 -11.18 -2.41 -4.80
CA PRO A 76 -11.34 -3.21 -6.02
C PRO A 76 -10.13 -3.15 -6.95
N LEU A 77 -9.19 -2.22 -6.72
CA LEU A 77 -7.99 -2.07 -7.55
C LEU A 77 -6.80 -2.85 -6.98
N ASN A 78 -6.82 -3.06 -5.67
CA ASN A 78 -5.82 -3.83 -4.95
C ASN A 78 -6.52 -4.69 -3.89
N PRO A 79 -6.97 -5.90 -4.25
CA PRO A 79 -7.60 -6.84 -3.32
C PRO A 79 -6.76 -7.02 -2.06
N LEU A 80 -7.41 -7.17 -0.91
CA LEU A 80 -6.75 -7.19 0.39
C LEU A 80 -5.73 -8.34 0.49
N GLU A 81 -6.01 -9.47 -0.13
CA GLU A 81 -5.10 -10.63 -0.20
C GLU A 81 -3.79 -10.31 -0.92
N GLU A 82 -3.81 -9.38 -1.88
CA GLU A 82 -2.61 -8.92 -2.60
C GLU A 82 -1.78 -7.98 -1.74
N ALA A 83 -2.43 -7.06 -1.04
CA ALA A 83 -1.77 -6.22 -0.03
C ALA A 83 -1.14 -7.09 1.05
N ASP A 84 -1.86 -8.08 1.56
CA ASP A 84 -1.36 -9.02 2.57
C ASP A 84 -0.18 -9.85 2.05
N ALA A 85 -0.24 -10.31 0.80
CA ALA A 85 0.87 -11.02 0.18
C ALA A 85 2.14 -10.16 0.14
N PHE A 86 2.04 -8.90 -0.29
CA PHE A 86 3.19 -7.99 -0.32
C PHE A 86 3.66 -7.64 1.09
N PHE A 87 2.74 -7.32 2.01
CA PHE A 87 3.06 -7.04 3.41
C PHE A 87 3.87 -8.18 4.03
N ASN A 88 3.48 -9.43 3.77
CA ASN A 88 4.19 -10.61 4.25
C ASN A 88 5.60 -10.76 3.67
N GLU A 89 5.85 -10.32 2.44
CA GLU A 89 7.20 -10.33 1.85
C GLU A 89 8.15 -9.29 2.46
N ILE A 90 7.64 -8.17 2.99
CA ILE A 90 8.47 -7.10 3.56
C ILE A 90 9.31 -7.66 4.71
N ALA A 91 10.64 -7.51 4.60
CA ALA A 91 11.58 -8.05 5.58
C ALA A 91 11.94 -7.09 6.72
N GLY A 92 11.69 -5.79 6.54
CA GLY A 92 11.96 -4.75 7.52
C GLY A 92 10.84 -4.57 8.53
N PRO A 93 11.02 -3.63 9.48
CA PRO A 93 9.95 -3.19 10.38
C PRO A 93 8.73 -2.74 9.57
N LYS A 94 7.53 -3.21 9.90
CA LYS A 94 6.36 -3.00 9.05
C LYS A 94 5.05 -2.85 9.81
N GLU A 95 4.18 -2.03 9.25
CA GLU A 95 2.80 -1.88 9.68
C GLU A 95 1.86 -1.88 8.49
N MET A 96 0.70 -2.50 8.65
CA MET A 96 -0.41 -2.41 7.71
C MET A 96 -1.66 -2.01 8.46
N TRP A 97 -2.30 -0.95 8.01
CA TRP A 97 -3.55 -0.44 8.53
C TRP A 97 -4.63 -0.69 7.47
N VAL A 98 -5.60 -1.51 7.83
CA VAL A 98 -6.74 -1.86 7.00
C VAL A 98 -7.92 -1.02 7.47
N MET A 99 -8.48 -0.19 6.60
CA MET A 99 -9.68 0.57 6.93
C MET A 99 -10.89 -0.31 6.64
N GLU A 100 -11.62 -0.68 7.70
CA GLU A 100 -12.84 -1.49 7.62
C GLU A 100 -13.91 -0.73 6.85
N ASP A 101 -14.68 -1.45 6.03
CA ASP A 101 -15.75 -0.90 5.18
C ASP A 101 -15.29 0.17 4.15
N ASP A 102 -14.00 0.22 3.82
CA ASP A 102 -13.42 1.24 2.93
C ASP A 102 -12.88 0.66 1.61
N PHE A 103 -12.69 1.51 0.61
CA PHE A 103 -12.27 1.17 -0.76
C PHE A 103 -10.90 1.83 -1.09
N HIS A 104 -10.60 1.99 -2.38
CA HIS A 104 -9.32 2.52 -2.89
C HIS A 104 -8.96 3.94 -2.38
N GLY A 105 -9.92 4.69 -1.84
CA GLY A 105 -9.72 6.07 -1.37
C GLY A 105 -9.18 6.22 0.05
N ALA A 106 -9.21 5.15 0.85
CA ALA A 106 -8.80 5.18 2.26
C ALA A 106 -9.42 6.38 3.02
N TYR A 107 -10.74 6.57 2.85
CA TYR A 107 -11.46 7.71 3.40
C TYR A 107 -11.47 7.66 4.94
N PRO A 108 -11.02 8.73 5.62
CA PRO A 108 -10.60 8.71 7.02
C PRO A 108 -11.74 8.69 8.06
N ALA A 109 -12.85 7.98 7.83
CA ALA A 109 -13.90 7.86 8.85
C ALA A 109 -13.32 7.34 10.18
N GLY A 110 -12.47 6.30 10.12
CA GLY A 110 -11.72 5.77 11.27
C GLY A 110 -10.64 6.70 11.85
N PHE A 111 -10.40 7.85 11.22
CA PHE A 111 -9.42 8.86 11.62
C PHE A 111 -10.05 10.22 11.95
N SER A 112 -11.35 10.28 12.27
CA SER A 112 -12.05 11.53 12.60
C SER A 112 -11.91 12.59 11.49
N ASP A 113 -11.96 12.17 10.23
CA ASP A 113 -11.81 13.02 9.05
C ASP A 113 -10.47 13.75 8.92
N ILE A 114 -9.47 13.39 9.74
CA ILE A 114 -8.11 13.89 9.58
C ILE A 114 -7.57 13.38 8.25
N PRO A 115 -7.06 14.26 7.36
CA PRO A 115 -6.56 13.80 6.08
C PRO A 115 -5.39 12.84 6.28
N ILE A 116 -5.47 11.67 5.66
CA ILE A 116 -4.55 10.53 5.81
C ILE A 116 -3.07 10.91 5.69
N ALA A 117 -2.76 11.89 4.84
CA ALA A 117 -1.41 12.42 4.65
C ALA A 117 -0.79 12.99 5.94
N HIS A 118 -1.57 13.60 6.84
CA HIS A 118 -1.07 14.13 8.11
C HIS A 118 -0.66 12.99 9.04
N ILE A 119 -1.46 11.94 9.09
CA ILE A 119 -1.21 10.77 9.93
C ILE A 119 0.01 10.00 9.42
N MET A 120 0.14 9.87 8.10
CA MET A 120 1.33 9.30 7.48
C MET A 120 2.58 10.15 7.76
N ALA A 121 2.46 11.48 7.77
CA ALA A 121 3.57 12.37 8.08
C ALA A 121 4.05 12.21 9.53
N ASP A 122 3.12 12.11 10.49
CA ASP A 122 3.45 11.85 11.89
C ASP A 122 4.09 10.47 12.07
N TRP A 123 3.54 9.43 11.42
CA TRP A 123 4.14 8.10 11.42
C TRP A 123 5.56 8.12 10.85
N LEU A 124 5.77 8.79 9.70
CA LEU A 124 7.08 8.92 9.06
C LEU A 124 8.07 9.64 9.98
N LYS A 125 7.65 10.74 10.61
CA LYS A 125 8.46 11.47 11.58
C LYS A 125 8.94 10.56 12.70
N ASP A 126 8.03 9.79 13.31
CA ASP A 126 8.39 8.88 14.39
C ASP A 126 9.37 7.79 13.93
N LYS A 127 9.18 7.22 12.72
CA LYS A 127 10.13 6.22 12.20
C LYS A 127 11.49 6.82 11.85
N LEU A 128 11.53 8.04 11.31
CA LEU A 128 12.78 8.74 11.04
C LEU A 128 13.52 9.15 12.33
N GLU A 129 12.79 9.40 13.42
CA GLU A 129 13.33 9.66 14.76
C GLU A 129 13.70 8.38 15.53
N GLY A 130 13.51 7.18 14.95
CA GLY A 130 13.85 5.92 15.60
C GLY A 130 12.83 5.44 16.64
N LYS A 131 11.62 6.03 16.69
CA LYS A 131 10.58 5.69 17.67
C LYS A 131 9.74 4.50 17.22
N TYR A 132 10.35 3.33 17.22
CA TYR A 132 9.67 2.07 16.92
C TYR A 132 10.51 0.87 17.40
N PRO A 133 9.86 -0.24 17.76
CA PRO A 133 10.60 -1.47 18.04
C PRO A 133 11.19 -2.05 16.74
N GLN A 134 12.40 -2.60 16.79
CA GLN A 134 13.08 -3.08 15.58
C GLN A 134 12.41 -4.32 14.95
N ASP A 135 11.63 -5.05 15.74
CA ASP A 135 10.81 -6.20 15.34
C ASP A 135 9.35 -5.83 15.03
N LEU A 136 9.06 -4.53 14.83
CA LEU A 136 7.73 -4.04 14.46
C LEU A 136 7.15 -4.85 13.30
N ASN A 137 6.03 -5.52 13.56
CA ASN A 137 5.25 -6.23 12.56
C ASN A 137 3.79 -6.20 13.02
N ARG A 138 3.02 -5.22 12.53
CA ARG A 138 1.65 -5.00 12.99
C ARG A 138 0.69 -4.92 11.81
N ARG A 139 -0.40 -5.67 11.87
CA ARG A 139 -1.55 -5.51 10.99
C ARG A 139 -2.75 -5.12 11.84
N VAL A 140 -3.39 -3.98 11.55
CA VAL A 140 -4.48 -3.41 12.34
C VAL A 140 -5.69 -3.21 11.46
N LEU A 141 -6.86 -3.65 11.91
CA LEU A 141 -8.15 -3.26 11.33
C LEU A 141 -8.62 -1.99 12.06
N ILE A 142 -8.93 -0.94 11.30
CA ILE A 142 -9.39 0.35 11.80
C ILE A 142 -10.89 0.46 11.49
N PRO A 143 -11.77 0.40 12.49
CA PRO A 143 -13.19 0.52 12.29
C PRO A 143 -13.60 1.96 11.92
N PRO A 144 -14.73 2.18 11.22
CA PRO A 144 -15.25 3.52 10.96
C PRO A 144 -15.56 4.30 12.24
N LYS A 145 -15.80 3.60 13.35
CA LYS A 145 -15.99 4.15 14.68
C LYS A 145 -15.18 3.36 15.70
N GLY A 146 -14.43 4.06 16.54
CA GLY A 146 -13.76 3.46 17.67
C GLY A 146 -12.31 3.86 17.75
N MET A 147 -11.47 2.87 18.02
CA MET A 147 -10.08 3.02 18.37
C MET A 147 -9.20 3.06 17.12
N GLY A 148 -8.34 4.08 16.98
CA GLY A 148 -7.44 4.24 15.83
C GLY A 148 -6.21 3.31 15.87
N PRO A 149 -5.25 3.44 14.94
CA PRO A 149 -4.16 2.46 14.81
C PRO A 149 -3.18 2.38 15.99
N TYR A 150 -3.18 3.38 16.87
CA TYR A 150 -2.27 3.46 18.03
C TYR A 150 -2.77 2.74 19.28
N THR A 151 -3.94 2.10 19.21
CA THR A 151 -4.61 1.58 20.41
C THR A 151 -4.26 0.14 20.74
N ILE A 152 -3.48 -0.52 19.88
CA ILE A 152 -2.92 -1.84 20.14
C ILE A 152 -1.41 -1.67 20.28
N SER A 153 -0.94 -1.73 21.53
CA SER A 153 0.45 -1.78 22.05
C SER A 153 0.98 -0.50 22.73
N LEU A 154 0.79 -0.42 24.05
CA LEU A 154 1.91 -0.37 25.00
C LEU A 154 2.07 -1.76 25.60
#